data_AF-A0AB35XT78-F1
#
_entry.id   AF-A0AB35XT78-F1
#
_cell.length_a   1.000
_cell.length_b   1.000
_cell.length_c   1.000
_cell.angle_alpha   90.00
_cell.angle_beta   90.00
_cell.angle_gamma   90.00
#
_symmetry.space_group_name_H-M   'P 1'
#
loop_
_entity.id
_entity.type
_entity.pdbx_description
1 polymer ?
#
loop_
_entity_poly.entity_id
_entity_poly.type
_entity_poly.pdbx_seq_one_letter_code
_entity_poly.pdbx_strand_id
1 'polypeptide(L)'
;MKKLKKFAALLLVGVMALALLTACGGGGGPTEEQKVLAQISQEKGVQVTNDAELRAVAERRLDESLQYKLLGYAGAYKFYKDQVGNDLAVTITARHNYENTFLSTVLTYISRYIKTDVNGNVSQDGIWSNIGVVVQSNNEQSYIGITIRIKNYYK
;
A
#
# COMPACT_ATOMS: atom_id res chain seq x y z
N MET A 1 -0.65 -0.46 -34.11
CA MET A 1 -1.84 -0.27 -33.24
C MET A 1 -2.68 -1.55 -33.24
N LYS A 2 -2.80 -2.22 -32.10
CA LYS A 2 -3.84 -3.21 -31.73
C LYS A 2 -3.45 -3.82 -30.39
N LYS A 3 -4.45 -4.26 -29.61
CA LYS A 3 -4.39 -5.00 -28.32
C LYS A 3 -4.58 -4.16 -27.02
N LEU A 4 -5.56 -3.26 -27.01
CA LEU A 4 -6.21 -2.78 -25.78
C LEU A 4 -7.69 -3.18 -25.79
N LYS A 5 -8.00 -4.49 -25.70
CA LYS A 5 -9.39 -4.97 -25.58
C LYS A 5 -9.45 -6.30 -24.83
N LYS A 6 -9.11 -6.33 -23.54
CA LYS A 6 -9.51 -7.45 -22.63
C LYS A 6 -9.81 -7.05 -21.17
N PHE A 7 -9.80 -5.77 -20.79
CA PHE A 7 -10.06 -5.37 -19.39
C PHE A 7 -11.54 -5.15 -19.02
N ALA A 8 -12.48 -5.26 -19.98
CA ALA A 8 -13.89 -4.93 -19.73
C ALA A 8 -14.76 -6.09 -19.20
N ALA A 9 -14.23 -7.31 -19.08
CA ALA A 9 -15.06 -8.51 -18.86
C ALA A 9 -14.98 -9.13 -17.45
N LEU A 10 -14.18 -8.58 -16.52
CA LEU A 10 -14.04 -9.12 -15.15
C LEU A 10 -14.69 -8.25 -14.06
N LEU A 11 -15.50 -7.25 -14.43
CA LEU A 11 -16.11 -6.31 -13.48
C LEU A 11 -17.35 -6.86 -12.73
N LEU A 12 -17.75 -8.13 -12.93
CA LEU A 12 -19.06 -8.62 -12.48
C LEU A 12 -19.06 -9.68 -11.36
N VAL A 13 -17.91 -10.05 -10.78
CA VAL A 13 -17.87 -11.03 -9.68
C VAL A 13 -16.97 -10.50 -8.56
N GLY A 14 -17.55 -9.77 -7.61
CA GLY A 14 -16.78 -9.30 -6.45
C GLY A 14 -17.43 -8.26 -5.54
N VAL A 15 -18.67 -7.81 -5.80
CA VAL A 15 -19.32 -6.78 -4.98
C VAL A 15 -19.87 -7.33 -3.65
N MET A 16 -19.99 -8.65 -3.47
CA MET A 16 -20.61 -9.23 -2.27
C MET A 16 -19.73 -9.27 -1.01
N ALA A 17 -18.41 -9.04 -1.11
CA ALA A 17 -17.51 -9.07 0.06
C ALA A 17 -17.33 -7.69 0.74
N LEU A 18 -17.81 -6.60 0.14
CA LEU A 18 -17.67 -5.24 0.70
C LEU A 18 -18.64 -4.95 1.86
N ALA A 19 -19.64 -5.80 2.11
CA ALA A 19 -20.70 -5.53 3.08
C ALA A 19 -20.28 -5.74 4.56
N LEU A 20 -19.14 -6.40 4.83
CA LEU A 20 -18.71 -6.69 6.22
C LEU A 20 -17.76 -5.65 6.82
N LEU A 21 -17.38 -4.60 6.08
CA LEU A 21 -16.60 -3.48 6.62
C LEU A 21 -17.48 -2.34 7.16
N THR A 22 -18.66 -2.67 7.71
CA THR A 22 -19.49 -1.71 8.42
C THR A 22 -19.42 -1.96 9.92
N ALA A 23 -18.76 -1.05 10.65
CA ALA A 23 -19.18 -0.60 11.99
C ALA A 23 -18.09 0.29 12.63
N CYS A 24 -17.92 1.52 12.14
CA CYS A 24 -17.63 2.66 13.01
C CYS A 24 -18.05 3.96 12.30
N GLY A 25 -19.26 4.43 12.60
CA GLY A 25 -19.64 5.85 12.55
C GLY A 25 -19.80 6.55 11.19
N GLY A 26 -21.04 6.65 10.74
CA GLY A 26 -21.51 7.79 9.92
C GLY A 26 -21.44 7.58 8.41
N GLY A 27 -22.58 7.83 7.74
CA GLY A 27 -22.75 7.70 6.30
C GLY A 27 -21.70 8.47 5.49
N GLY A 28 -20.69 7.76 5.04
CA GLY A 28 -19.63 8.24 4.18
C GLY A 28 -19.14 7.04 3.38
N GLY A 29 -18.83 7.26 2.10
CA GLY A 29 -18.26 6.21 1.26
C GLY A 29 -16.96 5.65 1.83
N PRO A 30 -16.37 4.62 1.18
CA PRO A 30 -15.14 4.02 1.64
C PRO A 30 -14.03 5.08 1.80
N THR A 31 -13.33 5.04 2.92
CA THR A 31 -12.13 5.84 3.18
C THR A 31 -11.04 5.55 2.13
N GLU A 32 -10.11 6.49 1.94
CA GLU A 32 -9.00 6.30 0.99
C GLU A 32 -8.15 5.07 1.33
N GLU A 33 -7.92 4.79 2.61
CA GLU A 33 -7.23 3.57 3.05
C GLU A 33 -7.99 2.30 2.64
N GLN A 34 -9.31 2.29 2.79
CA GLN A 34 -10.15 1.15 2.37
C GLN A 34 -10.11 0.95 0.85
N LYS A 35 -10.06 2.02 0.06
CA LYS A 35 -9.92 1.92 -1.41
C LYS A 35 -8.58 1.29 -1.80
N VAL A 36 -7.50 1.72 -1.17
CA VAL A 36 -6.15 1.17 -1.40
C VAL A 36 -6.10 -0.31 -1.00
N LEU A 37 -6.64 -0.66 0.17
CA LEU A 37 -6.70 -2.05 0.63
C LEU A 37 -7.55 -2.93 -0.29
N ALA A 38 -8.66 -2.40 -0.81
CA ALA A 38 -9.49 -3.11 -1.78
C ALA A 38 -8.73 -3.36 -3.09
N GLN A 39 -7.98 -2.38 -3.61
CA GLN A 39 -7.14 -2.54 -4.79
C GLN A 39 -6.05 -3.60 -4.54
N ILE A 40 -5.36 -3.53 -3.41
CA ILE A 40 -4.33 -4.51 -3.03
C ILE A 40 -4.93 -5.90 -2.89
N SER A 41 -6.13 -6.02 -2.32
CA SER A 41 -6.83 -7.30 -2.20
C SER A 41 -7.16 -7.90 -3.58
N GLN A 42 -7.64 -7.06 -4.51
CA GLN A 42 -7.95 -7.48 -5.88
C GLN A 42 -6.70 -7.93 -6.63
N GLU A 43 -5.61 -7.16 -6.54
CA GLU A 43 -4.35 -7.48 -7.22
C GLU A 43 -3.63 -8.68 -6.57
N LYS A 44 -3.80 -8.92 -5.27
CA LYS A 44 -3.26 -10.10 -4.58
C LYS A 44 -4.13 -11.35 -4.78
N GLY A 45 -5.42 -11.18 -5.08
CA GLY A 45 -6.38 -12.29 -5.13
C GLY A 45 -6.80 -12.82 -3.75
N VAL A 46 -6.43 -12.15 -2.66
CA VAL A 46 -6.84 -12.48 -1.29
C VAL A 46 -7.23 -11.21 -0.54
N GLN A 47 -8.17 -11.33 0.39
CA GLN A 47 -8.56 -10.20 1.24
C GLN A 47 -7.38 -9.76 2.12
N VAL A 48 -7.01 -8.48 2.03
CA VAL A 48 -6.05 -7.87 2.95
C VAL A 48 -6.77 -6.95 3.93
N THR A 49 -6.27 -6.91 5.16
CA THR A 49 -6.74 -6.00 6.21
C THR A 49 -5.61 -5.06 6.60
N ASN A 50 -5.98 -3.91 7.20
CA ASN A 50 -5.01 -2.93 7.67
C ASN A 50 -4.43 -3.40 9.02
N ASP A 51 -3.23 -3.96 9.00
CA ASP A 51 -2.54 -4.39 10.20
C ASP A 51 -2.19 -3.17 11.07
N ALA A 52 -2.65 -3.15 12.32
CA ALA A 52 -2.54 -1.98 13.18
C ALA A 52 -1.08 -1.60 13.49
N GLU A 53 -0.20 -2.58 13.67
CA GLU A 53 1.22 -2.35 13.94
C GLU A 53 1.91 -1.77 12.70
N LEU A 54 1.65 -2.34 11.53
CA LEU A 54 2.22 -1.85 10.27
C LEU A 54 1.63 -0.51 9.84
N ARG A 55 0.37 -0.24 10.16
CA ARG A 55 -0.26 1.08 9.96
C ARG A 55 0.45 2.13 10.80
N ALA A 56 0.75 1.84 12.07
CA ALA A 56 1.50 2.76 12.93
C ALA A 56 2.93 3.00 12.40
N VAL A 57 3.58 1.97 11.84
CA VAL A 57 4.88 2.13 11.15
C VAL A 57 4.72 3.03 9.90
N ALA A 58 3.67 2.81 9.11
CA ALA A 58 3.39 3.61 7.91
C ALA A 58 3.18 5.09 8.26
N GLU A 59 2.39 5.35 9.31
CA GLU A 59 2.09 6.68 9.82
C GLU A 59 3.34 7.41 10.32
N ARG A 60 4.13 6.76 11.19
CA ARG A 60 5.39 7.32 11.68
C ARG A 60 6.33 7.72 10.53
N ARG A 61 6.49 6.86 9.53
CA ARG A 61 7.37 7.14 8.38
C ARG A 61 6.80 8.17 7.43
N LEU A 62 5.47 8.25 7.31
CA LEU A 62 4.81 9.29 6.55
C LEU A 62 5.04 10.67 7.18
N ASP A 63 4.86 10.79 8.49
CA ASP A 63 5.14 12.02 9.23
C ASP A 63 6.60 12.45 9.09
N GLU A 64 7.55 11.51 9.20
CA GLU A 64 8.97 11.78 8.99
C GLU A 64 9.25 12.29 7.57
N SER A 65 8.66 11.68 6.55
CA SER A 65 8.76 12.14 5.16
C SER A 65 8.22 13.56 4.95
N LEU A 66 7.13 13.91 5.62
CA LEU A 66 6.54 15.25 5.55
C LEU A 66 7.44 16.30 6.20
N GLN A 67 8.12 15.96 7.30
CA GLN A 67 9.12 16.84 7.91
C GLN A 67 10.29 17.12 6.95
N TYR A 68 10.80 16.11 6.24
CA TYR A 68 11.85 16.33 5.23
C TYR A 68 11.39 17.21 4.06
N LYS A 69 10.11 17.12 3.65
CA LYS A 69 9.54 17.99 2.62
C LYS A 69 9.52 19.46 3.09
N LEU A 70 9.17 19.69 4.36
CA LEU A 70 9.23 21.03 4.96
C LEU A 70 10.66 21.60 4.94
N LEU A 71 11.67 20.74 5.10
CA LEU A 71 13.10 21.09 5.00
C LEU A 71 13.60 21.25 3.55
N GLY A 72 12.71 21.32 2.55
CA GLY A 72 13.05 21.60 1.15
C GLY A 72 13.41 20.37 0.31
N TYR A 73 13.22 19.15 0.81
CA TYR A 73 13.52 17.93 0.04
C TYR A 73 12.40 17.60 -0.97
N ALA A 74 12.70 17.65 -2.27
CA ALA A 74 11.72 17.52 -3.38
C ALA A 74 11.52 16.08 -3.92
N GLY A 75 11.74 15.05 -3.10
CA GLY A 75 11.59 13.65 -3.54
C GLY A 75 10.12 13.21 -3.62
N ALA A 76 9.71 12.57 -4.71
CA ALA A 76 8.35 12.03 -4.90
C ALA A 76 8.05 10.78 -4.04
N TYR A 77 9.09 9.98 -3.78
CA TYR A 77 9.03 8.75 -2.99
C TYR A 77 10.10 8.76 -1.90
N LYS A 78 9.75 8.23 -0.73
CA LYS A 78 10.71 7.85 0.31
C LYS A 78 10.52 6.39 0.67
N PHE A 79 11.61 5.77 1.06
CA PHE A 79 11.67 4.35 1.33
C PHE A 79 12.37 4.13 2.67
N TYR A 80 11.79 3.28 3.50
CA TYR A 80 12.27 2.98 4.84
C TYR A 80 12.30 1.49 5.09
N LYS A 81 13.15 1.11 6.02
CA LYS A 81 13.29 -0.25 6.51
C LYS A 81 13.25 -0.19 8.02
N ASP A 82 12.35 -0.96 8.57
CA ASP A 82 12.08 -1.06 9.99
C ASP A 82 12.18 -2.54 10.38
N GLN A 83 12.86 -2.83 11.49
CA GLN A 83 12.83 -4.16 12.07
C GLN A 83 11.60 -4.26 12.97
N VAL A 84 10.79 -5.30 12.76
CA VAL A 84 9.59 -5.61 13.57
C VAL A 84 9.74 -7.04 14.08
N GLY A 85 10.29 -7.19 15.29
CA GLY A 85 10.72 -8.50 15.78
C GLY A 85 11.83 -9.11 14.90
N ASN A 86 11.59 -10.32 14.39
CA ASN A 86 12.49 -11.01 13.44
C ASN A 86 12.15 -10.71 11.96
N ASP A 87 11.16 -9.85 11.73
CA ASP A 87 10.64 -9.52 10.41
C ASP A 87 11.17 -8.16 9.94
N LEU A 88 11.15 -7.98 8.62
CA LEU A 88 11.45 -6.70 7.98
C LEU A 88 10.13 -6.03 7.58
N ALA A 89 9.91 -4.81 8.04
CA ALA A 89 8.89 -3.91 7.54
C ALA A 89 9.52 -2.95 6.51
N VAL A 90 9.03 -2.99 5.28
CA VAL A 90 9.44 -2.07 4.21
C VAL A 90 8.34 -1.04 4.03
N THR A 91 8.68 0.23 4.21
CA THR A 91 7.70 1.32 4.15
C THR A 91 8.02 2.27 3.01
N ILE A 92 6.99 2.68 2.28
CA ILE A 92 7.12 3.59 1.16
C ILE A 92 6.07 4.67 1.32
N THR A 93 6.48 5.92 1.12
CA THR A 93 5.61 7.08 1.29
C THR A 93 5.65 7.95 0.03
N ALA A 94 4.49 8.47 -0.38
CA ALA A 94 4.37 9.36 -1.52
C ALA A 94 3.20 10.33 -1.38
N ARG A 95 3.09 11.26 -2.33
CA ARG A 95 1.87 12.04 -2.55
C ARG A 95 0.78 11.13 -3.13
N HIS A 96 -0.45 11.22 -2.64
CA HIS A 96 -1.57 10.36 -2.99
C HIS A 96 -2.06 10.53 -4.44
N ASN A 97 -1.69 11.62 -5.12
CA ASN A 97 -2.06 11.85 -6.52
C ASN A 97 -1.42 10.85 -7.52
N TYR A 98 -0.61 9.91 -7.04
CA TYR A 98 -0.06 8.79 -7.82
C TYR A 98 -0.98 7.56 -7.76
N GLU A 99 -2.25 7.70 -8.17
CA GLU A 99 -3.13 6.54 -8.28
C GLU A 99 -2.61 5.58 -9.38
N ASN A 100 -2.60 4.28 -9.07
CA ASN A 100 -2.09 3.14 -9.85
C ASN A 100 -0.57 2.92 -9.94
N THR A 101 0.29 3.94 -9.84
CA THR A 101 1.75 3.73 -9.92
C THR A 101 2.40 3.50 -8.57
N PHE A 102 1.79 3.99 -7.49
CA PHE A 102 2.37 3.89 -6.16
C PHE A 102 2.48 2.45 -5.68
N LEU A 103 1.45 1.64 -5.85
CA LEU A 103 1.47 0.23 -5.47
C LEU A 103 2.50 -0.58 -6.26
N SER A 104 2.55 -0.39 -7.58
CA SER A 104 3.59 -0.99 -8.43
C SER A 104 5.00 -0.52 -8.04
N THR A 105 5.16 0.75 -7.64
CA THR A 105 6.42 1.29 -7.12
C THR A 105 6.79 0.62 -5.80
N VAL A 106 5.81 0.43 -4.92
CA VAL A 106 5.99 -0.22 -3.63
C VAL A 106 6.54 -1.63 -3.82
N LEU A 107 5.87 -2.39 -4.67
CA LEU A 107 6.28 -3.74 -5.01
C LEU A 107 7.62 -3.79 -5.71
N THR A 108 7.85 -2.92 -6.70
CA THR A 108 9.13 -2.86 -7.42
C THR A 108 10.30 -2.55 -6.49
N TYR A 109 10.09 -1.73 -5.47
CA TYR A 109 11.11 -1.47 -4.47
C TYR A 109 11.36 -2.69 -3.59
N ILE A 110 10.30 -3.38 -3.16
CA ILE A 110 10.42 -4.65 -2.43
C ILE A 110 11.21 -5.65 -3.27
N SER A 111 10.80 -5.91 -4.53
CA SER A 111 11.49 -6.79 -5.49
C SER A 111 13.00 -6.55 -5.52
N ARG A 112 13.41 -5.28 -5.68
CA ARG A 112 14.82 -4.88 -5.71
C ARG A 112 15.54 -5.16 -4.39
N TYR A 113 14.84 -5.02 -3.27
CA TYR A 113 15.42 -5.17 -1.94
C TYR A 113 15.58 -6.64 -1.51
N ILE A 114 14.61 -7.50 -1.85
CA ILE A 114 14.65 -8.94 -1.55
C ILE A 114 15.19 -9.81 -2.68
N LYS A 115 15.70 -9.18 -3.76
CA LYS A 115 16.28 -9.85 -4.95
C LYS A 115 15.35 -10.90 -5.57
N THR A 116 14.07 -10.57 -5.72
CA THR A 116 13.10 -11.41 -6.40
C THR A 116 12.80 -10.86 -7.80
N ASP A 117 12.58 -11.74 -8.79
CA ASP A 117 12.15 -11.35 -10.14
C ASP A 117 10.66 -11.07 -10.14
N VAL A 118 10.29 -9.81 -10.03
CA VAL A 118 8.88 -9.43 -9.91
C VAL A 118 8.56 -8.14 -10.64
N ASN A 119 7.65 -8.27 -11.61
CA ASN A 119 7.13 -7.19 -12.45
C ASN A 119 5.85 -6.61 -11.83
N GLY A 120 5.98 -5.69 -10.88
CA GLY A 120 4.88 -4.85 -10.36
C GLY A 120 3.61 -5.57 -9.88
N ASN A 121 3.63 -6.90 -9.73
CA ASN A 121 2.47 -7.73 -9.40
C ASN A 121 2.36 -7.92 -7.88
N VAL A 122 1.18 -7.68 -7.32
CA VAL A 122 0.88 -7.81 -5.88
C VAL A 122 0.67 -9.26 -5.46
N SER A 123 0.36 -10.17 -6.39
CA SER A 123 0.11 -11.61 -6.19
C SER A 123 1.36 -12.44 -5.79
N GLN A 124 2.31 -11.81 -5.11
CA GLN A 124 3.57 -12.41 -4.61
C GLN A 124 3.33 -13.28 -3.37
N ASP A 125 2.56 -14.35 -3.54
CA ASP A 125 2.20 -15.26 -2.47
C ASP A 125 3.44 -15.75 -1.72
N GLY A 126 3.42 -15.59 -0.40
CA GLY A 126 4.48 -16.02 0.51
C GLY A 126 5.64 -15.04 0.70
N ILE A 127 5.82 -14.02 -0.15
CA ILE A 127 6.91 -13.03 0.00
C ILE A 127 6.62 -12.08 1.16
N TRP A 128 5.35 -11.72 1.34
CA TRP A 128 4.93 -10.80 2.40
C TRP A 128 3.58 -11.20 3.00
N SER A 129 3.41 -10.87 4.26
CA SER A 129 2.40 -11.46 5.14
C SER A 129 1.29 -10.50 5.54
N ASN A 130 1.65 -9.27 5.89
CA ASN A 130 0.75 -8.26 6.42
C ASN A 130 1.08 -6.91 5.77
N ILE A 131 0.09 -6.01 5.76
CA ILE A 131 0.21 -4.68 5.21
C ILE A 131 -0.41 -3.64 6.13
N GLY A 132 0.23 -2.49 6.24
CA GLY A 132 -0.30 -1.28 6.85
C GLY A 132 -0.46 -0.19 5.80
N VAL A 133 -1.62 0.46 5.75
CA VAL A 133 -1.88 1.59 4.86
C VAL A 133 -2.35 2.77 5.70
N VAL A 134 -1.76 3.93 5.47
CA VAL A 134 -2.22 5.19 6.04
C VAL A 134 -2.37 6.22 4.93
N VAL A 135 -3.45 6.99 4.97
CA VAL A 135 -3.64 8.14 4.08
C VAL A 135 -3.88 9.37 4.95
N GLN A 136 -3.00 10.37 4.82
CA GLN A 136 -3.15 11.66 5.47
C GLN A 136 -3.44 12.73 4.42
N SER A 137 -4.46 13.54 4.67
CA SER A 137 -4.85 14.63 3.78
C SER A 137 -4.73 15.96 4.48
N ASN A 138 -4.20 16.96 3.78
CA ASN A 138 -4.32 18.36 4.16
C ASN A 138 -5.13 19.12 3.10
N ASN A 139 -5.31 20.43 3.29
CA ASN A 139 -6.14 21.26 2.40
C ASN A 139 -5.64 21.34 0.95
N GLU A 140 -4.42 20.89 0.67
CA GLU A 140 -3.77 21.03 -0.64
C GLU A 140 -3.44 19.69 -1.30
N GLN A 141 -3.08 18.69 -0.49
CA GLN A 141 -2.49 17.43 -0.94
C GLN A 141 -2.84 16.29 0.02
N SER A 142 -3.10 15.13 -0.54
CA SER A 142 -3.13 13.87 0.18
C SER A 142 -1.79 13.15 0.03
N TYR A 143 -1.42 12.38 1.03
CA TYR A 143 -0.22 11.57 1.09
C TYR A 143 -0.55 10.18 1.60
N ILE A 144 0.25 9.21 1.19
CA ILE A 144 0.02 7.82 1.48
C ILE A 144 1.32 7.17 1.95
N GLY A 145 1.20 6.36 2.99
CA GLY A 145 2.22 5.45 3.47
C GLY A 145 1.74 4.01 3.34
N ILE A 146 2.56 3.13 2.76
CA ILE A 146 2.32 1.69 2.70
C ILE A 146 3.51 0.98 3.32
N THR A 147 3.23 0.15 4.32
CA THR A 147 4.21 -0.72 4.97
C THR A 147 3.87 -2.18 4.70
N ILE A 148 4.84 -2.96 4.25
CA ILE A 148 4.68 -4.40 4.00
C ILE A 148 5.64 -5.19 4.89
N ARG A 149 5.15 -6.26 5.52
CA ARG A 149 5.94 -7.15 6.39
C ARG A 149 6.43 -8.40 5.65
N ILE A 150 7.74 -8.58 5.68
CA ILE A 150 8.47 -9.75 5.16
C ILE A 150 8.92 -10.58 6.36
N LYS A 151 8.34 -11.79 6.48
CA LYS A 151 8.57 -12.65 7.65
C LYS A 151 9.96 -13.27 7.62
N ASN A 152 10.54 -13.47 8.80
CA ASN A 152 11.78 -14.22 8.99
C ASN A 152 12.97 -13.67 8.20
N TYR A 153 12.99 -12.36 7.91
CA TYR A 153 14.04 -11.75 7.09
C TYR A 153 15.41 -11.75 7.78
N TYR A 154 15.43 -11.61 9.11
CA TYR A 154 16.66 -11.53 9.91
C TYR A 154 17.01 -12.84 10.63
N LYS A 155 16.40 -13.96 10.23
CA LYS A 155 16.71 -15.28 10.81
C LYS A 155 18.03 -15.84 10.32
#